data_AF-A0A7Y3MGJ3-F1
#
_entry.id   AF-A0A7Y3MGJ3-F1
#
_cell.length_a   1.000
_cell.length_b   1.000
_cell.length_c   1.000
_cell.angle_alpha   90.00
_cell.angle_beta   90.00
_cell.angle_gamma   90.00
#
_symmetry.space_group_name_H-M   'P 1'
#
loop_
_entity.id
_entity.type
_entity.pdbx_description
1 polymer ?
#
loop_
_entity_poly.entity_id
_entity_poly.type
_entity_poly.pdbx_seq_one_letter_code
_entity_poly.pdbx_strand_id
1 'polypeptide(L)'
;MRRRSAQDPIGGLNCTPLTGRVHMSANAAQSKLRQGLTAEGFDMITHKVSVNGSSLDTCYLLVGYNRRLTRLALATCQQVSAALPITVLVTGDGTWSTLEAFDPMIMTDLVGNRALLAIYIDARFRIERVLASLEPQAAVIPLKPIATERVFDAGVNSASQEESIDRRMRD
;
A
#
# COMPACT_ATOMS: atom_id res chain seq x y z
N MET A 1 -45.68 -20.61 -8.38
CA MET A 1 -45.23 -20.14 -7.05
C MET A 1 -43.70 -20.13 -7.02
N ARG A 2 -43.06 -19.02 -7.43
CA ARG A 2 -41.61 -18.80 -7.27
C ARG A 2 -41.42 -17.31 -6.93
N ARG A 3 -41.20 -17.02 -5.65
CA ARG A 3 -40.83 -15.68 -5.19
C ARG A 3 -39.39 -15.44 -5.62
N ARG A 4 -39.17 -14.49 -6.53
CA ARG A 4 -37.86 -13.86 -6.72
C ARG A 4 -37.65 -12.98 -5.50
N SER A 5 -36.79 -13.41 -4.57
CA SER A 5 -36.31 -12.53 -3.51
C SER A 5 -35.48 -11.43 -4.15
N ALA A 6 -35.86 -10.19 -3.86
CA ALA A 6 -35.14 -9.00 -4.24
C ALA A 6 -33.70 -9.06 -3.74
N GLN A 7 -32.74 -8.85 -4.64
CA GLN A 7 -31.43 -8.36 -4.26
C GLN A 7 -31.64 -6.97 -3.65
N ASP A 8 -31.44 -6.84 -2.34
CA ASP A 8 -31.28 -5.53 -1.71
C ASP A 8 -29.97 -4.89 -2.22
N PRO A 9 -29.99 -3.68 -2.81
CA PRO A 9 -28.78 -2.95 -3.13
C PRO A 9 -28.46 -2.03 -1.96
N ILE A 10 -28.05 -2.57 -0.81
CA ILE A 10 -27.23 -1.77 0.10
C ILE A 10 -25.80 -2.03 -0.36
N GLY A 11 -25.31 -1.10 -1.19
CA GLY A 11 -23.96 -1.12 -1.72
C GLY A 11 -22.97 -1.46 -0.61
N GLY A 12 -22.33 -2.61 -0.76
CA GLY A 12 -21.27 -3.03 0.14
C GLY A 12 -20.25 -1.90 0.21
N LEU A 13 -19.99 -1.42 1.42
CA LEU A 13 -18.86 -0.55 1.66
C LEU A 13 -17.64 -1.32 1.14
N ASN A 14 -17.09 -0.89 0.01
CA ASN A 14 -15.80 -1.37 -0.45
C ASN A 14 -14.79 -0.87 0.59
N CYS A 15 -14.56 -1.66 1.64
CA CYS A 15 -13.56 -1.42 2.67
C CYS A 15 -12.18 -1.66 2.05
N THR A 16 -11.81 -0.80 1.11
CA THR A 16 -10.45 -0.79 0.58
C THR A 16 -9.53 -0.45 1.74
N PRO A 17 -8.56 -1.32 2.07
CA PRO A 17 -7.68 -1.09 3.19
C PRO A 17 -6.87 0.19 2.94
N LEU A 18 -6.80 1.04 3.96
CA LEU A 18 -6.06 2.30 3.92
C LEU A 18 -4.56 2.00 4.01
N THR A 19 -3.99 1.64 2.87
CA THR A 19 -2.62 1.17 2.75
C THR A 19 -1.85 2.04 1.77
N GLY A 20 -0.55 2.18 2.00
CA GLY A 20 0.35 2.85 1.08
C GLY A 20 1.76 2.32 1.22
N ARG A 21 2.56 2.45 0.16
CA ARG A 21 3.97 2.05 0.18
C ARG A 21 4.87 3.19 -0.25
N VAL A 22 5.92 3.44 0.53
CA VAL A 22 6.80 4.59 0.33
C VAL A 22 8.26 4.17 0.29
N HIS A 23 9.03 4.82 -0.58
CA HIS A 23 10.48 4.59 -0.69
C HIS A 23 11.23 5.47 0.33
N MET A 24 11.15 5.08 1.60
CA MET A 24 11.98 5.60 2.68
C MET A 24 12.00 4.60 3.83
N SER A 25 12.95 4.75 4.76
CA SER A 25 13.04 3.92 5.96
C SER A 25 11.83 4.11 6.88
N ALA A 26 11.50 3.09 7.67
CA ALA A 26 10.34 3.13 8.58
C ALA A 26 10.39 4.31 9.55
N ASN A 27 11.58 4.71 10.01
CA ASN A 27 11.75 5.86 10.89
C ASN A 27 11.42 7.21 10.19
N ALA A 28 11.82 7.36 8.93
CA ALA A 28 11.46 8.54 8.14
C ALA A 28 9.96 8.54 7.81
N ALA A 29 9.43 7.39 7.43
CA ALA A 29 8.02 7.20 7.11
C ALA A 29 7.11 7.52 8.30
N GLN A 30 7.37 6.95 9.48
CA GLN A 30 6.57 7.25 10.69
C GLN A 30 6.64 8.73 11.06
N SER A 31 7.81 9.37 10.92
CA SER A 31 7.98 10.78 11.25
C SER A 31 7.12 11.68 10.34
N LYS A 32 7.17 11.43 9.03
CA LYS A 32 6.37 12.18 8.05
C LYS A 32 4.87 11.90 8.18
N LEU A 33 4.50 10.65 8.40
CA LEU A 33 3.12 10.25 8.63
C LEU A 33 2.54 10.92 9.87
N ARG A 34 3.29 10.90 10.99
CA ARG A 34 2.90 11.59 12.22
C ARG A 34 2.69 13.09 11.97
N GLN A 35 3.63 13.73 11.27
CA GLN A 35 3.52 15.15 10.92
C GLN A 35 2.27 15.45 10.07
N GLY A 36 2.02 14.65 9.03
CA GLY A 36 0.84 14.81 8.18
C GLY A 36 -0.47 14.62 8.94
N LEU A 37 -0.57 13.58 9.77
CA LEU A 37 -1.73 13.34 10.63
C LEU A 37 -1.93 14.47 11.65
N THR A 38 -0.86 15.01 12.23
CA THR A 38 -0.96 16.19 13.10
C THR A 38 -1.45 17.43 12.36
N ALA A 39 -1.03 17.65 11.11
CA ALA A 39 -1.57 18.74 10.28
C ALA A 39 -3.07 18.57 9.99
N GLU A 40 -3.58 17.34 9.95
CA GLU A 40 -5.01 17.02 9.85
C GLU A 40 -5.78 17.14 11.18
N GLY A 41 -5.09 17.49 12.27
CA GLY A 41 -5.67 17.66 13.60
C GLY A 41 -5.69 16.39 14.46
N PHE A 42 -4.94 15.35 14.11
CA PHE A 42 -4.75 14.18 14.96
C PHE A 42 -3.57 14.39 15.92
N ASP A 43 -3.84 14.20 17.22
CA ASP A 43 -2.78 14.12 18.22
C ASP A 43 -2.26 12.68 18.29
N MET A 44 -1.01 12.48 17.86
CA MET A 44 -0.44 11.16 17.58
C MET A 44 0.69 10.82 18.54
N ILE A 45 0.59 9.66 19.18
CA ILE A 45 1.63 9.01 19.97
C ILE A 45 2.26 7.92 19.12
N THR A 46 3.58 7.75 19.22
CA THR A 46 4.32 6.76 18.45
C THR A 46 4.99 5.76 19.37
N HIS A 47 4.76 4.48 19.11
CA HIS A 47 5.41 3.38 19.80
C HIS A 47 6.26 2.60 18.81
N LYS A 48 7.55 2.40 19.12
CA LYS A 48 8.36 1.44 18.41
C LYS A 48 8.01 0.04 18.93
N VAL A 49 7.64 -0.87 18.03
CA VAL A 49 7.20 -2.22 18.38
C VAL A 49 8.24 -3.21 17.87
N SER A 50 8.59 -4.19 18.71
CA SER A 50 9.37 -5.36 18.29
C SER A 50 8.40 -6.51 18.05
N VAL A 51 8.36 -7.02 16.82
CA VAL A 51 7.54 -8.19 16.47
C VAL A 51 8.45 -9.41 16.42
N ASN A 52 8.45 -10.17 17.51
CA ASN A 52 9.28 -11.38 17.64
C ASN A 52 8.90 -12.39 16.55
N GLY A 53 9.91 -12.92 15.85
CA GLY A 53 9.71 -13.91 14.80
C GLY A 53 9.24 -13.36 13.45
N SER A 54 9.19 -12.03 13.27
CA SER A 54 8.97 -11.43 11.95
C SER A 54 10.29 -11.14 11.24
N SER A 55 10.27 -11.15 9.91
CA SER A 55 11.38 -10.66 9.08
C SER A 55 11.39 -9.14 8.91
N LEU A 56 10.56 -8.41 9.67
CA LEU A 56 10.47 -6.96 9.56
C LEU A 56 11.63 -6.30 10.30
N ASP A 57 12.35 -5.44 9.62
CA ASP A 57 13.51 -4.74 10.19
C ASP A 57 13.09 -3.78 11.30
N THR A 58 11.95 -3.11 11.12
CA THR A 58 11.46 -2.11 12.07
C THR A 58 9.95 -1.94 11.95
N CYS A 59 9.28 -1.83 13.10
CA CYS A 59 7.84 -1.60 13.18
C CYS A 59 7.52 -0.44 14.13
N TYR A 60 6.61 0.44 13.71
CA TYR A 60 6.06 1.51 14.53
C TYR A 60 4.53 1.45 14.53
N LEU A 61 3.94 1.62 15.71
CA LEU A 61 2.51 1.78 15.92
C LEU A 61 2.24 3.24 16.29
N LEU A 62 1.50 3.94 15.44
CA LEU A 62 1.04 5.30 15.69
C LEU A 62 -0.40 5.23 16.16
N VAL A 63 -0.67 5.82 17.32
CA VAL A 63 -1.97 5.78 17.98
C VAL A 63 -2.38 7.20 18.30
N GLY A 64 -3.57 7.62 17.87
CA GLY A 64 -3.99 9.00 18.08
C GLY A 64 -5.46 9.27 17.84
N TYR A 65 -5.86 10.50 18.16
CA TYR A 65 -7.25 10.93 18.04
C TYR A 65 -7.35 12.35 17.51
N ASN A 66 -8.41 12.61 16.74
CA ASN A 66 -8.77 13.97 16.37
C ASN A 66 -9.77 14.50 17.40
N ARG A 67 -9.34 15.42 18.27
CA ARG A 67 -10.14 15.90 19.42
C ARG A 67 -11.53 16.41 19.01
N ARG A 68 -11.63 17.08 17.86
CA ARG A 68 -12.92 17.58 17.35
C ARG A 68 -13.84 16.42 16.97
N LEU A 69 -13.35 15.47 16.16
CA LEU A 69 -14.13 14.31 15.71
C LEU A 69 -14.49 13.39 16.89
N THR A 70 -13.56 13.14 17.81
CA THR A 70 -13.79 12.36 19.02
C THR A 70 -14.90 12.95 19.88
N ARG A 71 -14.89 14.28 20.11
CA ARG A 71 -15.95 14.94 20.87
C ARG A 71 -17.31 14.80 20.19
N LEU A 72 -17.36 14.98 18.87
CA LEU A 72 -18.59 14.80 18.08
C LEU A 72 -19.10 13.35 18.15
N ALA A 73 -18.19 12.38 18.04
CA ALA A 73 -18.51 10.96 18.10
C ALA A 73 -19.10 10.58 19.46
N LEU A 74 -18.43 10.98 20.55
CA LEU A 74 -18.88 10.68 21.92
C LEU A 74 -20.22 11.36 22.26
N ALA A 75 -20.46 12.57 21.75
CA ALA A 75 -21.75 13.23 21.90
C ALA A 75 -22.87 12.54 21.11
N THR A 76 -22.53 11.81 20.03
CA THR A 76 -23.48 11.07 19.20
C THR A 76 -23.75 9.67 19.74
N CYS A 77 -22.71 9.00 20.24
CA CYS A 77 -22.77 7.63 20.72
C CYS A 77 -21.65 7.40 21.74
N GLN A 78 -22.00 7.20 23.01
CA GLN A 78 -20.99 7.03 24.06
C GLN A 78 -20.20 5.72 23.91
N GLN A 79 -20.82 4.67 23.36
CA GLN A 79 -20.19 3.36 23.10
C GLN A 79 -19.06 3.43 22.06
N VAL A 80 -18.95 4.53 21.32
CA VAL A 80 -17.87 4.75 20.35
C VAL A 80 -16.48 4.78 20.99
N SER A 81 -16.38 4.94 22.31
CA SER A 81 -15.11 4.91 23.03
C SER A 81 -14.32 3.62 22.81
N ALA A 82 -14.99 2.49 22.55
CA ALA A 82 -14.32 1.21 22.25
C ALA A 82 -13.69 1.15 20.85
N ALA A 83 -14.13 2.03 19.93
CA ALA A 83 -13.61 2.16 18.57
C ALA A 83 -12.55 3.26 18.41
N LEU A 84 -12.28 4.00 19.48
CA LEU A 84 -11.19 4.97 19.57
C LEU A 84 -10.01 4.31 20.30
N PRO A 85 -8.75 4.64 19.98
CA PRO A 85 -8.23 5.64 19.04
C PRO A 85 -8.02 5.14 17.59
N ILE A 86 -7.66 6.05 16.66
CA ILE A 86 -7.16 5.66 15.33
C ILE A 86 -5.75 5.09 15.47
N THR A 87 -5.49 4.03 14.72
CA THR A 87 -4.22 3.32 14.74
C THR A 87 -3.67 3.23 13.32
N VAL A 88 -2.36 3.50 13.18
CA VAL A 88 -1.63 3.34 11.92
C VAL A 88 -0.34 2.58 12.19
N LEU A 89 -0.10 1.53 11.43
CA LEU A 89 1.09 0.72 11.47
C LEU A 89 2.06 1.18 10.38
N VAL A 90 3.35 1.23 10.71
CA VAL A 90 4.43 1.46 9.77
C VAL A 90 5.43 0.33 9.91
N THR A 91 5.57 -0.47 8.85
CA THR A 91 6.54 -1.56 8.79
C THR A 91 7.62 -1.24 7.76
N GLY A 92 8.88 -1.54 8.10
CA GLY A 92 10.04 -1.31 7.25
C GLY A 92 10.66 -2.60 6.75
N ASP A 93 11.09 -2.57 5.50
CA ASP A 93 11.92 -3.58 4.84
C ASP A 93 13.02 -2.83 4.05
N GLY A 94 14.18 -2.67 4.68
CA GLY A 94 15.29 -1.86 4.16
C GLY A 94 14.92 -0.41 3.86
N THR A 95 14.90 -0.04 2.57
CA THR A 95 14.60 1.32 2.09
C THR A 95 13.12 1.56 1.78
N TRP A 96 12.28 0.54 1.94
CA TRP A 96 10.84 0.65 1.73
C TRP A 96 10.08 0.55 3.05
N SER A 97 8.97 1.26 3.12
CA SER A 97 8.02 1.13 4.23
C SER A 97 6.60 0.93 3.71
N THR A 98 5.86 0.06 4.39
CA THR A 98 4.42 -0.10 4.22
C THR A 98 3.71 0.66 5.34
N LEU A 99 2.68 1.41 4.98
CA LEU A 99 1.82 2.17 5.86
C LEU A 99 0.45 1.51 5.85
N GLU A 100 -0.11 1.19 7.01
CA GLU A 100 -1.42 0.56 7.12
C GLU A 100 -2.24 1.26 8.20
N ALA A 101 -3.26 2.00 7.81
CA ALA A 101 -4.19 2.64 8.75
C ALA A 101 -5.42 1.76 8.97
N PHE A 102 -5.85 1.67 10.22
CA PHE A 102 -7.12 1.05 10.53
C PHE A 102 -8.25 1.95 10.03
N ASP A 103 -9.10 1.40 9.15
CA ASP A 103 -10.17 2.15 8.51
C ASP A 103 -11.28 2.50 9.52
N PRO A 104 -11.54 3.79 9.79
CA PRO A 104 -12.61 4.21 10.69
C PRO A 104 -13.99 3.71 10.24
N MET A 105 -14.19 3.44 8.95
CA MET A 105 -15.45 2.95 8.42
C MET A 105 -15.79 1.54 8.91
N ILE A 106 -14.78 0.69 9.11
CA ILE A 106 -14.96 -0.67 9.67
C ILE A 106 -15.50 -0.57 11.11
N MET A 107 -15.12 0.48 11.84
CA MET A 107 -15.59 0.70 13.20
C MET A 107 -17.05 1.15 13.29
N THR A 108 -17.64 1.66 12.20
CA THR A 108 -19.07 1.99 12.13
C THR A 108 -19.93 0.74 12.29
N ASP A 109 -19.52 -0.35 11.65
CA ASP A 109 -20.23 -1.63 11.72
C ASP A 109 -20.09 -2.26 13.11
N LEU A 110 -18.93 -2.09 13.76
CA LEU A 110 -18.69 -2.56 15.12
C LEU A 110 -19.58 -1.87 16.16
N VAL A 111 -19.80 -0.55 16.03
CA VAL A 111 -20.63 0.22 16.95
C VAL A 111 -22.12 0.16 16.56
N GLY A 112 -22.44 -0.20 15.32
CA GLY A 112 -23.81 -0.37 14.84
C GLY A 112 -24.62 0.94 14.76
N ASN A 113 -23.95 2.10 14.77
CA ASN A 113 -24.61 3.41 14.82
C ASN A 113 -24.34 4.25 13.57
N ARG A 114 -25.32 4.30 12.66
CA ARG A 114 -25.25 5.05 11.41
C ARG A 114 -25.10 6.56 11.59
N ALA A 115 -25.45 7.13 12.74
CA ALA A 115 -25.25 8.56 13.00
C ALA A 115 -23.76 8.94 13.04
N LEU A 116 -22.87 7.96 13.26
CA LEU A 116 -21.42 8.17 13.24
C LEU A 116 -20.82 8.19 11.83
N LEU A 117 -21.59 7.81 10.80
CA LEU A 117 -21.08 7.61 9.44
C LEU A 117 -20.37 8.85 8.89
N ALA A 118 -20.97 10.04 9.03
CA ALA A 118 -20.37 11.28 8.56
C ALA A 118 -19.04 11.61 9.26
N ILE A 119 -18.93 11.26 10.55
CA ILE A 119 -17.73 11.50 11.35
C ILE A 119 -16.61 10.54 10.91
N TYR A 120 -16.94 9.28 10.67
CA TYR A 120 -15.97 8.30 10.18
C TYR A 120 -15.53 8.54 8.74
N ILE A 121 -16.43 9.02 7.87
CA ILE A 121 -16.09 9.46 6.52
C ILE A 121 -15.08 10.62 6.57
N ASP A 122 -15.31 11.63 7.42
CA ASP A 122 -14.36 12.75 7.57
C ASP A 122 -13.01 12.26 8.11
N ALA A 123 -13.01 11.39 9.14
CA ALA A 123 -11.79 10.79 9.66
C ALA A 123 -11.01 10.02 8.58
N ARG A 124 -11.70 9.17 7.81
CA ARG A 124 -11.13 8.40 6.71
C ARG A 124 -10.51 9.30 5.66
N PHE A 125 -11.23 10.30 5.19
CA PHE A 125 -10.72 11.21 4.15
C PHE A 125 -9.45 11.94 4.60
N ARG A 126 -9.37 12.36 5.86
CA ARG A 126 -8.16 12.99 6.39
C ARG A 126 -6.96 12.04 6.36
N ILE A 127 -7.16 10.78 6.76
CA ILE A 127 -6.12 9.75 6.73
C ILE A 127 -5.68 9.49 5.28
N GLU A 128 -6.63 9.32 4.37
CA GLU A 128 -6.37 9.12 2.94
C GLU A 128 -5.56 10.26 2.34
N ARG A 129 -5.88 11.53 2.66
CA ARG A 129 -5.08 12.68 2.19
C ARG A 129 -3.64 12.60 2.65
N VAL A 130 -3.40 12.21 3.90
CA VAL A 130 -2.04 12.09 4.42
C VAL A 130 -1.32 10.96 3.71
N LEU A 131 -1.92 9.77 3.59
CA LEU A 131 -1.31 8.64 2.89
C LEU A 131 -0.97 9.01 1.44
N ALA A 132 -1.91 9.60 0.70
CA ALA A 132 -1.72 10.06 -0.67
C ALA A 132 -0.62 11.13 -0.81
N SER A 133 -0.40 11.97 0.21
CA SER A 133 0.68 12.96 0.20
C SER A 133 2.09 12.35 0.38
N LEU A 134 2.16 11.13 0.91
CA LEU A 134 3.41 10.41 1.18
C LEU A 134 3.76 9.41 0.09
N GLU A 135 2.76 8.88 -0.62
CA GLU A 135 2.99 8.08 -1.80
C GLU A 135 3.76 8.93 -2.84
N PRO A 136 4.96 8.50 -3.25
CA PRO A 136 5.63 9.16 -4.35
C PRO A 136 4.74 9.01 -5.57
N GLN A 137 4.37 10.11 -6.24
CA GLN A 137 3.91 10.04 -7.63
C GLN A 137 4.95 9.21 -8.37
N ALA A 138 4.51 8.07 -8.92
CA ALA A 138 5.35 7.03 -9.50
C ALA A 138 6.55 7.64 -10.23
N ALA A 139 7.75 7.40 -9.71
CA ALA A 139 8.97 7.78 -10.41
C ALA A 139 8.96 7.01 -11.74
N VAL A 140 8.69 7.71 -12.84
CA VAL A 140 9.03 7.23 -14.18
C VAL A 140 10.54 7.09 -14.18
N ILE A 141 11.03 5.86 -14.02
CA ILE A 141 12.44 5.55 -14.24
C ILE A 141 12.60 5.49 -15.77
N PRO A 142 13.26 6.46 -16.43
CA PRO A 142 13.67 6.25 -17.81
C PRO A 142 14.63 5.07 -17.81
N LEU A 143 14.23 3.97 -18.45
CA LEU A 143 15.13 2.85 -18.74
C LEU A 143 16.33 3.41 -19.49
N LYS A 144 17.52 3.33 -18.86
CA LYS A 144 18.77 3.63 -19.54
C LYS A 144 18.88 2.64 -20.71
N PRO A 145 19.02 3.09 -21.97
CA PRO A 145 19.16 2.17 -23.09
C PRO A 145 20.39 1.31 -22.83
N ILE A 146 20.17 -0.01 -22.85
CA ILE A 146 21.24 -0.99 -22.74
C ILE A 146 22.15 -0.75 -23.94
N ALA A 147 23.36 -0.25 -23.68
CA ALA A 147 24.40 -0.17 -24.69
C ALA A 147 24.64 -1.60 -25.20
N THR A 148 24.34 -1.82 -26.48
CA THR A 148 24.55 -3.10 -27.14
C THR A 148 26.03 -3.21 -27.49
N GLU A 149 26.87 -3.57 -26.53
CA GLU A 149 28.18 -4.14 -26.83
C GLU A 149 27.96 -5.59 -27.26
N ARG A 150 27.87 -5.81 -28.58
CA ARG A 150 28.07 -7.14 -29.16
C ARG A 150 29.57 -7.43 -29.19
N VAL A 151 30.06 -8.13 -28.17
CA VAL A 151 31.24 -8.99 -28.29
C VAL A 151 30.71 -10.42 -28.39
N PHE A 152 30.74 -11.00 -29.58
CA PHE A 152 30.69 -12.44 -29.79
C PHE A 152 31.43 -12.76 -31.09
N ASP A 153 32.75 -12.94 -30.95
CA ASP A 153 33.51 -13.84 -31.81
C ASP A 153 33.23 -15.27 -31.34
N ALA A 154 32.64 -16.09 -32.20
CA ALA A 154 32.83 -17.53 -32.20
C ALA A 154 32.38 -18.07 -33.57
N GLY A 155 33.35 -18.55 -34.34
CA GLY A 155 33.20 -18.96 -35.73
C GLY A 155 32.24 -20.11 -35.96
N VAL A 156 31.66 -20.11 -37.16
CA VAL A 156 31.01 -21.27 -37.76
C VAL A 156 31.46 -21.34 -39.22
N ASN A 157 32.07 -22.48 -39.53
CA ASN A 157 32.54 -22.94 -40.84
C ASN A 157 31.50 -22.73 -41.95
N SER A 158 31.95 -22.25 -43.12
CA SER A 158 31.23 -22.43 -44.38
C SER A 158 32.20 -22.43 -45.56
N ALA A 159 32.41 -23.65 -46.05
CA ALA A 159 32.87 -24.11 -47.35
C ALA A 159 32.98 -23.08 -48.49
N SER A 160 34.13 -23.09 -49.17
CA SER A 160 34.29 -22.78 -50.60
C SER A 160 35.62 -23.35 -51.11
N GLN A 161 35.56 -24.47 -51.85
CA GLN A 161 36.55 -24.96 -52.83
C GLN A 161 35.87 -26.12 -53.58
N GLU A 162 35.30 -25.87 -54.75
CA GLU A 162 35.94 -26.02 -56.07
C GLU A 162 36.25 -27.48 -56.44
N GLU A 163 35.27 -28.08 -57.14
CA GLU A 163 35.41 -28.59 -58.50
C GLU A 163 36.70 -29.37 -58.88
N SER A 164 36.58 -30.69 -58.98
CA SER A 164 37.36 -31.58 -59.87
C SER A 164 36.56 -32.88 -60.02
N ILE A 165 35.84 -33.07 -61.12
CA ILE A 165 36.30 -33.83 -62.30
C ILE A 165 36.95 -35.16 -61.87
N ASP A 166 36.21 -36.28 -61.91
CA ASP A 166 36.47 -37.29 -62.93
C ASP A 166 35.34 -38.31 -63.06
N ARG A 167 35.02 -38.62 -64.31
CA ARG A 167 34.15 -39.72 -64.74
C ARG A 167 35.00 -40.98 -64.85
N ARG A 168 34.51 -42.11 -64.32
CA ARG A 168 34.75 -43.48 -64.82
C ARG A 168 33.82 -44.40 -64.02
N MET A 169 32.68 -44.84 -64.53
CA MET A 169 32.52 -45.97 -65.45
C MET A 169 33.43 -47.16 -65.12
N ARG A 170 32.87 -48.09 -64.35
CA ARG A 170 33.09 -49.55 -64.20
C ARG A 170 32.25 -49.91 -62.95
N ASP A 171 31.20 -50.71 -62.97
CA ASP A 171 30.74 -51.77 -63.87
C ASP A 171 29.20 -51.76 -63.97
#